data_AF-A0A813CZH1-F1
#
_entry.id   AF-A0A813CZH1-F1
#
_cell.length_a   1.000
_cell.length_b   1.000
_cell.length_c   1.000
_cell.angle_alpha   90.00
_cell.angle_beta   90.00
_cell.angle_gamma   90.00
#
_symmetry.space_group_name_H-M   'P 1'
#
loop_
_entity.id
_entity.type
_entity.pdbx_description
1 polymer ?
#
loop_
_entity_poly.entity_id
_entity_poly.type
_entity_poly.pdbx_seq_one_letter_code
_entity_poly.pdbx_strand_id
1 'polypeptide(L)'
;RVNSDVPWDRKRGLAELAAASAQERGDAELVRRRLPARIDALLPQELTLCFEHDLWENLAVSAAAVASCEARAEAIAIKALRQSGDCAAAALEGLESRLRARGGIASPDAGIAALSAERRAELLLNFSGELAELVASAVPRIAQLALPHKSEGVAREAEKQLRWIRESWEAVLTCKTQITDLYMDNDELSEQRQAELLAEAADLLEECSEPPKICESEVPQVRDFLVEALRSQHLDESLRRRLMQRLE
;
A
#
# COMPACT_ATOMS: atom_id res chain seq x y z
N ARG A 1 5.61 -27.47 -20.61
CA ARG A 1 4.70 -27.85 -21.71
C ARG A 1 3.30 -27.88 -21.13
N VAL A 2 2.61 -26.75 -21.21
CA VAL A 2 1.24 -26.60 -20.71
C VAL A 2 0.33 -26.97 -21.86
N ASN A 3 -0.58 -27.93 -21.64
CA ASN A 3 -1.62 -28.30 -22.59
C ASN A 3 -2.47 -27.06 -22.92
N SER A 4 -2.36 -26.58 -24.17
CA SER A 4 -3.05 -25.40 -24.69
C SER A 4 -4.23 -25.78 -25.58
N ASP A 5 -4.93 -26.87 -25.28
CA ASP A 5 -6.13 -27.30 -26.02
C ASP A 5 -7.34 -27.28 -25.08
N VAL A 6 -7.76 -26.07 -24.70
CA VAL A 6 -9.15 -25.83 -24.30
C VAL A 6 -9.81 -25.21 -25.55
N PRO A 7 -10.89 -25.80 -26.09
CA PRO A 7 -11.52 -25.26 -27.28
C PRO A 7 -12.16 -23.91 -26.93
N TRP A 8 -11.64 -22.83 -27.51
CA TRP A 8 -12.14 -21.46 -27.39
C TRP A 8 -13.46 -21.23 -28.16
N ASP A 9 -14.13 -22.29 -28.62
CA ASP A 9 -15.24 -22.25 -29.59
C ASP A 9 -16.64 -22.44 -28.97
N ARG A 10 -16.77 -22.34 -27.64
CA ARG A 10 -18.08 -22.12 -27.01
C ARG A 10 -18.21 -20.65 -26.66
N LYS A 11 -18.88 -19.88 -27.53
CA LYS A 11 -19.40 -18.56 -27.16
C LYS A 11 -20.25 -18.73 -25.91
N ARG A 12 -19.90 -18.01 -24.84
CA ARG A 12 -20.63 -18.08 -23.57
C ARG A 12 -22.03 -17.56 -23.76
N GLY A 13 -23.00 -18.14 -23.03
CA GLY A 13 -24.35 -17.59 -22.99
C GLY A 13 -24.38 -16.21 -22.31
N LEU A 14 -25.39 -15.38 -22.60
CA LEU A 14 -25.50 -14.05 -21.99
C LEU A 14 -25.54 -14.09 -20.44
N ALA A 15 -26.15 -15.13 -19.87
CA ALA A 15 -26.14 -15.38 -18.43
C ALA A 15 -24.74 -15.71 -17.89
N GLU A 16 -23.96 -16.51 -18.63
CA GLU A 16 -22.58 -16.85 -18.26
C GLU A 16 -21.65 -15.63 -18.34
N LEU A 17 -21.86 -14.75 -19.33
CA LEU A 17 -21.16 -13.48 -19.45
C LEU A 17 -21.49 -12.53 -18.31
N ALA A 18 -22.77 -12.41 -17.95
CA ALA A 18 -23.21 -11.60 -16.82
C ALA A 18 -22.64 -12.14 -15.48
N ALA A 19 -22.57 -13.46 -15.33
CA ALA A 19 -21.95 -14.09 -14.16
C ALA A 19 -20.44 -13.85 -14.09
N ALA A 20 -19.72 -13.99 -15.21
CA ALA A 20 -18.30 -13.69 -15.29
C ALA A 20 -18.01 -12.21 -14.97
N SER A 21 -18.85 -11.29 -15.47
CA SER A 21 -18.72 -9.86 -15.19
C SER A 21 -18.95 -9.52 -13.71
N ALA A 22 -19.94 -10.16 -13.08
CA ALA A 22 -20.18 -10.00 -11.64
C ALA A 22 -19.02 -10.55 -10.81
N GLN A 23 -18.45 -11.69 -11.20
CA GLN A 23 -17.30 -12.30 -10.53
C GLN A 23 -16.05 -11.41 -10.63
N GLU A 24 -15.71 -10.92 -11.83
CA GLU A 24 -14.55 -10.03 -12.02
C GLU A 24 -14.67 -8.76 -11.18
N ARG A 25 -15.86 -8.15 -11.10
CA ARG A 25 -16.10 -6.99 -10.22
C ARG A 25 -15.92 -7.33 -8.75
N GLY A 26 -16.42 -8.48 -8.32
CA GLY A 26 -16.24 -8.96 -6.95
C GLY A 26 -14.76 -9.15 -6.61
N ASP A 27 -14.00 -9.74 -7.53
CA ASP A 27 -12.56 -10.00 -7.34
C ASP A 27 -11.75 -8.70 -7.34
N ALA A 28 -12.01 -7.77 -8.27
CA ALA A 28 -11.40 -6.44 -8.28
C ALA A 28 -11.71 -5.66 -6.99
N GLU A 29 -12.97 -5.64 -6.56
CA GLU A 29 -13.37 -4.96 -5.33
C GLU A 29 -12.71 -5.56 -4.08
N LEU A 30 -12.52 -6.88 -4.03
CA LEU A 30 -11.78 -7.54 -2.96
C LEU A 30 -10.32 -7.08 -2.91
N VAL A 31 -9.69 -6.89 -4.07
CA VAL A 31 -8.33 -6.36 -4.18
C VAL A 31 -8.29 -4.90 -3.71
N ARG A 32 -9.19 -4.04 -4.22
CA ARG A 32 -9.30 -2.63 -3.81
C ARG A 32 -9.48 -2.45 -2.30
N ARG A 33 -10.33 -3.26 -1.68
CA ARG A 33 -10.58 -3.18 -0.22
C ARG A 33 -9.39 -3.64 0.62
N ARG A 34 -8.60 -4.60 0.14
CA ARG A 34 -7.50 -5.19 0.92
C ARG A 34 -6.20 -4.43 0.82
N LEU A 35 -5.96 -3.72 -0.28
CA LEU A 35 -4.67 -3.09 -0.55
C LEU A 35 -4.31 -1.93 0.40
N PRO A 36 -5.22 -1.00 0.75
CA PRO A 36 -4.92 0.03 1.75
C PRO A 36 -4.42 -0.57 3.06
N ALA A 37 -5.04 -1.64 3.54
CA ALA A 37 -4.62 -2.33 4.76
C ALA A 37 -3.22 -2.97 4.63
N ARG A 38 -2.83 -3.45 3.43
CA ARG A 38 -1.49 -4.01 3.18
C ARG A 38 -0.42 -2.92 3.13
N ILE A 39 -0.72 -1.76 2.53
CA ILE A 39 0.18 -0.59 2.54
C ILE A 39 0.34 -0.06 3.97
N ASP A 40 -0.77 0.05 4.71
CA ASP A 40 -0.78 0.48 6.11
C ASP A 40 0.02 -0.47 7.01
N ALA A 41 0.03 -1.78 6.74
CA ALA A 41 0.81 -2.74 7.50
C ALA A 41 2.33 -2.50 7.41
N LEU A 42 2.80 -1.80 6.37
CA LEU A 42 4.22 -1.41 6.21
C LEU A 42 4.56 -0.09 6.90
N LEU A 43 3.56 0.68 7.34
CA LEU A 43 3.76 2.01 7.93
C LEU A 43 4.59 1.97 9.23
N PRO A 44 4.36 1.06 10.19
CA PRO A 44 5.21 0.98 11.38
C PRO A 44 6.67 0.76 11.03
N GLN A 45 6.95 -0.22 10.16
CA GLN A 45 8.31 -0.55 9.75
C GLN A 45 9.00 0.63 9.03
N GLU A 46 8.29 1.35 8.16
CA GLU A 46 8.81 2.56 7.53
C GLU A 46 9.20 3.62 8.57
N LEU A 47 8.32 3.90 9.54
CA LEU A 47 8.57 4.93 10.55
C LEU A 47 9.70 4.55 11.49
N THR A 48 9.79 3.27 11.86
CA THR A 48 10.90 2.72 12.65
C THR A 48 12.23 2.89 11.91
N LEU A 49 12.28 2.55 10.62
CA LEU A 49 13.49 2.71 9.80
C LEU A 49 13.90 4.18 9.62
N CYS A 50 12.95 5.09 9.45
CA CYS A 50 13.22 6.54 9.41
C CYS A 50 13.86 7.00 10.73
N PHE A 51 13.29 6.60 11.87
CA PHE A 51 13.83 6.96 13.17
C PHE A 51 15.22 6.37 13.40
N GLU A 52 15.43 5.09 13.08
CA GLU A 52 16.74 4.46 13.18
C GLU A 52 17.77 5.18 12.32
N HIS A 53 17.42 5.56 11.08
CA HIS A 53 18.29 6.34 10.21
C HIS A 53 18.76 7.62 10.90
N ASP A 54 17.84 8.44 11.42
CA ASP A 54 18.16 9.71 12.07
C ASP A 54 19.01 9.50 13.33
N LEU A 55 18.74 8.45 14.10
CA LEU A 55 19.49 8.08 15.29
C LEU A 55 20.95 7.73 14.95
N TRP A 56 21.18 6.89 13.93
CA TRP A 56 22.52 6.50 13.50
C TRP A 56 23.27 7.62 12.79
N GLU A 57 22.57 8.47 12.03
CA GLU A 57 23.16 9.67 11.43
C GLU A 57 23.64 10.65 12.51
N ASN A 58 22.82 10.88 13.54
CA ASN A 58 23.21 11.69 14.69
C ASN A 58 24.45 11.13 15.41
N LEU A 59 24.54 9.81 15.57
CA LEU A 59 25.73 9.15 16.13
C LEU A 59 26.98 9.34 15.25
N ALA A 60 26.85 9.18 13.93
CA ALA A 60 27.96 9.37 12.99
C ALA A 60 28.48 10.81 13.01
N VAL A 61 27.58 11.80 12.94
CA VAL A 61 27.94 13.23 13.00
C VAL A 61 28.57 13.57 14.35
N SER A 62 28.04 13.03 15.44
CA SER A 62 28.59 13.25 16.78
C SER A 62 29.98 12.63 16.93
N ALA A 63 30.20 11.42 16.42
CA ALA A 63 31.52 10.78 16.43
C ALA A 63 32.56 11.58 15.65
N ALA A 64 32.19 12.09 14.46
CA ALA A 64 33.06 12.98 13.68
C ALA A 64 33.37 14.29 14.43
N ALA A 65 32.38 14.86 15.12
CA ALA A 65 32.59 16.05 15.95
C ALA A 65 33.56 15.79 17.10
N VAL A 66 33.49 14.63 17.76
CA VAL A 66 34.44 14.24 18.83
C VAL A 66 35.87 14.15 18.27
N ALA A 67 36.04 13.51 17.11
CA ALA A 67 37.35 13.41 16.45
C ALA A 67 37.94 14.79 16.10
N SER A 68 37.10 15.77 15.80
CA SER A 68 37.55 17.15 15.52
C SER A 68 37.88 17.97 16.78
N CYS A 69 37.33 17.61 17.94
CA CYS A 69 37.44 18.41 19.16
C CYS A 69 37.29 17.54 20.42
N GLU A 70 38.32 16.74 20.72
CA GLU A 70 38.29 15.76 21.82
C GLU A 70 37.96 16.39 23.19
N ALA A 71 38.40 17.62 23.44
CA ALA A 71 38.14 18.34 24.68
C ALA A 71 36.63 18.59 24.95
N ARG A 72 35.77 18.41 23.95
CA ARG A 72 34.31 18.58 24.06
C ARG A 72 33.54 17.27 23.97
N ALA A 73 34.20 16.12 24.04
CA ALA A 73 33.60 14.80 23.87
C ALA A 73 32.35 14.57 24.73
N GLU A 74 32.42 14.90 26.02
CA GLU A 74 31.29 14.76 26.94
C GLU A 74 30.09 15.64 26.56
N ALA A 75 30.34 16.91 26.20
CA ALA A 75 29.29 17.82 25.75
C ALA A 75 28.63 17.33 24.45
N ILE A 76 29.41 16.72 23.55
CA ILE A 76 28.90 16.12 22.31
C ILE A 76 28.05 14.89 22.61
N ALA A 77 28.48 14.00 23.51
CA ALA A 77 27.70 12.85 23.94
C ALA A 77 26.34 13.26 24.57
N ILE A 78 26.35 14.26 25.45
CA ILE A 78 25.12 14.82 26.05
C ILE A 78 24.21 15.39 24.96
N LYS A 79 24.77 16.11 23.98
CA LYS A 79 24.01 16.66 22.86
C LYS A 79 23.39 15.53 22.02
N ALA A 80 24.15 14.49 21.69
CA ALA A 80 23.68 13.34 20.94
C ALA A 80 22.52 12.63 21.65
N LEU A 81 22.58 12.48 22.97
CA LEU A 81 21.49 11.92 23.78
C LEU A 81 20.21 12.75 23.67
N ARG A 82 20.32 14.07 23.82
CA ARG A 82 19.16 14.98 23.69
C ARG A 82 18.56 14.90 22.29
N GLN A 83 19.39 14.97 21.26
CA GLN A 83 18.95 14.86 19.87
C GLN A 83 18.27 13.53 19.58
N SER A 84 18.73 12.43 20.20
CA SER A 84 18.05 11.12 20.08
C SER A 84 16.64 11.16 20.66
N GLY A 85 16.43 11.86 21.78
CA GLY A 85 15.12 12.10 22.36
C GLY A 85 14.23 13.00 21.48
N ASP A 86 14.81 14.06 20.92
CA ASP A 86 14.11 14.97 20.00
C ASP A 86 13.65 14.22 18.72
N CYS A 87 14.51 13.37 18.15
CA CYS A 87 14.17 12.51 17.02
C CYS A 87 13.01 11.55 17.36
N ALA A 88 13.02 10.96 18.55
CA ALA A 88 11.95 10.05 18.98
C ALA A 88 10.62 10.79 19.16
N ALA A 89 10.65 12.00 19.72
CA ALA A 89 9.47 12.85 19.85
C ALA A 89 8.90 13.23 18.46
N ALA A 90 9.76 13.66 17.53
CA ALA A 90 9.35 13.99 16.17
C ALA A 90 8.75 12.79 15.42
N ALA A 91 9.31 11.59 15.60
CA ALA A 91 8.77 10.36 15.03
C ALA A 91 7.36 10.04 15.58
N LEU A 92 7.14 10.22 16.89
CA LEU A 92 5.83 10.05 17.52
C LEU A 92 4.80 11.05 17.00
N GLU A 93 5.17 12.33 16.93
CA GLU A 93 4.31 13.38 16.38
C GLU A 93 3.95 13.11 14.91
N GLY A 94 4.90 12.57 14.14
CA GLY A 94 4.69 12.14 12.76
C GLY A 94 3.67 11.01 12.64
N LEU A 95 3.80 9.95 13.46
CA LEU A 95 2.82 8.87 13.50
C LEU A 95 1.44 9.37 13.93
N GLU A 96 1.38 10.18 14.99
CA GLU A 96 0.11 10.73 15.48
C GLU A 96 -0.59 11.56 14.40
N SER A 97 0.15 12.42 13.70
CA SER A 97 -0.37 13.24 12.61
C SER A 97 -0.94 12.37 11.48
N ARG A 98 -0.25 11.28 11.10
CA ARG A 98 -0.74 10.33 10.09
C ARG A 98 -2.00 9.58 10.56
N LEU A 99 -2.03 9.11 11.81
CA LEU A 99 -3.21 8.44 12.39
C LEU A 99 -4.42 9.37 12.48
N ARG A 100 -4.21 10.66 12.79
CA ARG A 100 -5.26 11.69 12.77
C ARG A 100 -5.76 11.96 11.35
N ALA A 101 -4.84 12.12 10.39
CA ALA A 101 -5.18 12.33 8.98
C ALA A 101 -6.02 11.17 8.43
N ARG A 102 -5.68 9.92 8.79
CA ARG A 102 -6.48 8.74 8.46
C ARG A 102 -7.92 8.83 8.97
N GLY A 103 -8.12 9.39 10.17
CA GLY A 103 -9.46 9.65 10.71
C GLY A 103 -10.26 10.66 9.89
N GLY A 104 -9.59 11.60 9.22
CA GLY A 104 -10.24 12.62 8.37
C GLY A 104 -10.58 12.13 6.96
N ILE A 105 -9.89 11.11 6.45
CA ILE A 105 -10.13 10.52 5.11
C ILE A 105 -10.96 9.22 5.18
N ALA A 106 -11.27 8.74 6.38
CA ALA A 106 -12.08 7.55 6.55
C ALA A 106 -13.48 7.78 5.98
N SER A 107 -13.87 6.93 5.03
CA SER A 107 -15.16 6.98 4.36
C SER A 107 -15.69 5.55 4.22
N PRO A 108 -16.87 5.24 4.77
CA PRO A 108 -17.54 3.94 4.57
C PRO A 108 -17.74 3.64 3.08
N ASP A 109 -18.01 4.66 2.28
CA ASP A 109 -18.28 4.55 0.85
C ASP A 109 -17.01 4.26 0.03
N ALA A 110 -15.84 4.65 0.55
CA ALA A 110 -14.54 4.36 -0.07
C ALA A 110 -13.86 3.09 0.51
N GLY A 111 -14.53 2.36 1.41
CA GLY A 111 -13.96 1.19 2.07
C GLY A 111 -12.81 1.51 3.04
N ILE A 112 -12.61 2.79 3.40
CA ILE A 112 -11.54 3.21 4.31
C ILE A 112 -12.11 3.24 5.74
N ALA A 113 -11.80 2.20 6.51
CA ALA A 113 -12.24 2.11 7.91
C ALA A 113 -11.55 3.17 8.78
N ALA A 114 -12.35 3.90 9.56
CA ALA A 114 -11.85 4.76 10.62
C ALA A 114 -11.20 3.90 11.72
N LEU A 115 -10.03 4.32 12.20
CA LEU A 115 -9.43 3.72 13.39
C LEU A 115 -10.14 4.25 14.63
N SER A 116 -10.54 3.34 15.53
CA SER A 116 -11.13 3.73 16.82
C SER A 116 -10.11 4.51 17.68
N ALA A 117 -10.60 5.26 18.67
CA ALA A 117 -9.73 5.99 19.58
C ALA A 117 -8.81 5.05 20.36
N GLU A 118 -9.33 3.91 20.80
CA GLU A 118 -8.59 2.86 21.51
C GLU A 118 -7.48 2.28 20.62
N ARG A 119 -7.80 1.94 19.37
CA ARG A 119 -6.82 1.38 18.44
C ARG A 119 -5.71 2.37 18.11
N ARG A 120 -6.03 3.66 17.97
CA ARG A 120 -5.01 4.70 17.77
C ARG A 120 -4.10 4.84 18.98
N ALA A 121 -4.66 4.84 20.19
CA ALA A 121 -3.88 4.90 21.41
C ALA A 121 -2.95 3.68 21.57
N GLU A 122 -3.43 2.48 21.25
CA GLU A 122 -2.63 1.26 21.25
C GLU A 122 -1.45 1.34 20.26
N LEU A 123 -1.70 1.78 19.03
CA LEU A 123 -0.66 1.95 18.01
C LEU A 123 0.41 2.95 18.44
N LEU A 124 0.00 4.10 19.01
CA LEU A 124 0.92 5.10 19.52
C LEU A 124 1.75 4.56 20.70
N LEU A 125 1.12 3.84 21.62
CA LEU A 125 1.81 3.27 22.77
C LEU A 125 2.85 2.23 22.33
N ASN A 126 2.48 1.31 21.44
CA ASN A 126 3.39 0.29 20.92
C ASN A 126 4.58 0.92 20.20
N PHE A 127 4.33 1.89 19.32
CA PHE A 127 5.39 2.59 18.61
C PHE A 127 6.30 3.39 19.56
N SER A 128 5.74 4.03 20.60
CA SER A 128 6.55 4.70 21.63
C SER A 128 7.45 3.73 22.39
N GLY A 129 6.99 2.51 22.64
CA GLY A 129 7.79 1.44 23.23
C GLY A 129 8.95 1.05 22.33
N GLU A 130 8.70 0.82 21.04
CA GLU A 130 9.74 0.52 20.04
C GLU A 130 10.81 1.61 19.96
N LEU A 131 10.39 2.88 19.91
CA LEU A 131 11.34 4.01 19.90
C LEU A 131 12.17 4.07 21.18
N ALA A 132 11.56 3.82 22.35
CA ALA A 132 12.28 3.79 23.61
C ALA A 132 13.31 2.67 23.65
N GLU A 133 12.99 1.48 23.13
CA GLU A 133 13.93 0.36 23.01
C GLU A 133 15.10 0.71 22.09
N LEU A 134 14.83 1.34 20.95
CA LEU A 134 15.86 1.77 20.01
C LEU A 134 16.78 2.84 20.61
N VAL A 135 16.24 3.87 21.27
CA VAL A 135 17.03 4.86 22.01
C VAL A 135 17.87 4.17 23.08
N ALA A 136 17.27 3.29 23.89
CA ALA A 136 17.97 2.56 24.94
C ALA A 136 19.13 1.71 24.36
N SER A 137 18.94 1.12 23.19
CA SER A 137 19.99 0.36 22.49
C SER A 137 21.16 1.24 22.02
N ALA A 138 20.88 2.51 21.70
CA ALA A 138 21.88 3.48 21.27
C ALA A 138 22.63 4.14 22.44
N VAL A 139 22.04 4.23 23.64
CA VAL A 139 22.66 4.85 24.83
C VAL A 139 24.09 4.37 25.09
N PRO A 140 24.44 3.06 25.05
CA PRO A 140 25.81 2.62 25.21
C PRO A 140 26.79 3.20 24.19
N ARG A 141 26.35 3.43 22.95
CA ARG A 141 27.17 4.03 21.88
C ARG A 141 27.33 5.53 22.10
N ILE A 142 26.26 6.19 22.53
CA ILE A 142 26.29 7.59 22.93
C ILE A 142 27.27 7.80 24.10
N ALA A 143 27.24 6.92 25.11
CA ALA A 143 28.18 6.98 26.23
C ALA A 143 29.65 6.79 25.78
N GLN A 144 29.89 5.98 24.75
CA GLN A 144 31.23 5.82 24.18
C GLN A 144 31.76 7.08 23.50
N LEU A 145 30.88 7.98 23.01
CA LEU A 145 31.31 9.26 22.44
C LEU A 145 32.00 10.16 23.48
N ALA A 146 31.68 10.01 24.77
CA ALA A 146 32.38 10.73 25.83
C ALA A 146 33.83 10.27 26.03
N LEU A 147 34.23 9.18 25.39
CA LEU A 147 35.58 8.62 25.42
C LEU A 147 36.22 8.83 24.02
N PRO A 148 37.09 9.85 23.83
CA PRO A 148 37.60 10.21 22.51
C PRO A 148 38.19 9.05 21.70
N HIS A 149 38.97 8.18 22.37
CA HIS A 149 39.60 6.99 21.77
C HIS A 149 38.61 5.92 21.27
N LYS A 150 37.32 6.00 21.64
CA LYS A 150 36.27 5.10 21.16
C LYS A 150 35.39 5.70 20.06
N SER A 151 35.50 7.00 19.81
CA SER A 151 34.65 7.72 18.85
C SER A 151 34.74 7.14 17.44
N GLU A 152 35.93 6.73 17.00
CA GLU A 152 36.15 6.10 15.70
C GLU A 152 35.40 4.76 15.56
N GLY A 153 35.32 3.97 16.65
CA GLY A 153 34.55 2.74 16.67
C GLY A 153 33.05 2.99 16.56
N VAL A 154 32.56 4.06 17.20
CA VAL A 154 31.15 4.48 17.08
C VAL A 154 30.85 4.95 15.66
N ALA A 155 31.74 5.73 15.04
CA ALA A 155 31.58 6.17 13.65
C ALA A 155 31.47 5.00 12.68
N ARG A 156 32.39 4.02 12.76
CA ARG A 156 32.38 2.83 11.89
C ARG A 156 31.12 1.99 12.05
N GLU A 157 30.65 1.82 13.28
CA GLU A 157 29.40 1.11 13.53
C GLU A 157 28.20 1.87 12.97
N ALA A 158 28.12 3.19 13.19
CA ALA A 158 27.05 4.02 12.66
C ALA A 158 27.01 3.99 11.12
N GLU A 159 28.15 4.09 10.45
CA GLU A 159 28.25 3.96 8.99
C GLU A 159 27.76 2.60 8.49
N LYS A 160 28.09 1.52 9.22
CA LYS A 160 27.59 0.19 8.91
C LYS A 160 26.06 0.19 9.03
N GLN A 161 25.52 0.55 10.19
CA GLN A 161 24.07 0.52 10.44
C GLN A 161 23.28 1.35 9.43
N LEU A 162 23.76 2.55 9.08
CA LEU A 162 23.15 3.40 8.04
C LEU A 162 23.04 2.69 6.68
N ARG A 163 24.02 1.85 6.32
CA ARG A 163 23.94 1.05 5.08
C ARG A 163 22.83 0.00 5.15
N TRP A 164 22.76 -0.76 6.24
CA TRP A 164 21.73 -1.79 6.44
C TRP A 164 20.32 -1.18 6.48
N ILE A 165 20.19 0.00 7.09
CA ILE A 165 18.91 0.72 7.15
C ILE A 165 18.50 1.21 5.77
N ARG A 166 19.42 1.74 4.96
CA ARG A 166 19.12 2.14 3.58
C ARG A 166 18.64 0.97 2.74
N GLU A 167 19.31 -0.18 2.82
CA GLU A 167 18.89 -1.41 2.13
C GLU A 167 17.49 -1.87 2.58
N SER A 168 17.23 -1.81 3.90
CA SER A 168 15.91 -2.17 4.46
C SER A 168 14.82 -1.20 4.04
N TRP A 169 15.14 0.09 3.99
CA TRP A 169 14.22 1.14 3.58
C TRP A 169 13.89 1.02 2.09
N GLU A 170 14.88 0.79 1.23
CA GLU A 170 14.68 0.49 -0.19
C GLU A 170 13.77 -0.73 -0.40
N ALA A 171 13.93 -1.78 0.41
CA ALA A 171 13.06 -2.95 0.36
C ALA A 171 11.61 -2.62 0.72
N VAL A 172 11.37 -1.81 1.76
CA VAL A 172 10.02 -1.36 2.15
C VAL A 172 9.40 -0.49 1.05
N LEU A 173 10.16 0.45 0.48
CA LEU A 173 9.69 1.31 -0.61
C LEU A 173 9.36 0.49 -1.85
N THR A 174 10.24 -0.45 -2.23
CA THR A 174 10.00 -1.36 -3.36
C THR A 174 8.75 -2.20 -3.15
N CYS A 175 8.54 -2.72 -1.93
CA CYS A 175 7.35 -3.48 -1.59
C CYS A 175 6.08 -2.60 -1.72
N LYS A 176 6.10 -1.36 -1.21
CA LYS A 176 4.99 -0.41 -1.38
C LYS A 176 4.71 -0.13 -2.85
N THR A 177 5.74 0.15 -3.64
CA THR A 177 5.61 0.37 -5.09
C THR A 177 4.98 -0.84 -5.77
N GLN A 178 5.48 -2.05 -5.53
CA GLN A 178 4.89 -3.28 -6.10
C GLN A 178 3.43 -3.49 -5.71
N ILE A 179 3.05 -3.17 -4.46
CA ILE A 179 1.66 -3.24 -4.00
C ILE A 179 0.79 -2.21 -4.75
N THR A 180 1.30 -0.99 -4.97
CA THR A 180 0.62 0.05 -5.74
C THR A 180 0.54 -0.29 -7.22
N ASP A 181 1.57 -0.85 -7.82
CA ASP A 181 1.56 -1.27 -9.23
C ASP A 181 0.53 -2.38 -9.43
N LEU A 182 0.50 -3.38 -8.54
CA LEU A 182 -0.53 -4.43 -8.55
C LEU A 182 -1.96 -3.89 -8.41
N TYR A 183 -2.14 -2.75 -7.73
CA TYR A 183 -3.44 -2.09 -7.63
C TYR A 183 -3.84 -1.45 -8.97
N MET A 184 -2.93 -0.67 -9.56
CA MET A 184 -3.17 0.01 -10.83
C MET A 184 -3.41 -1.01 -11.95
N ASP A 185 -2.57 -2.06 -12.01
CA ASP A 185 -2.74 -3.16 -12.95
C ASP A 185 -4.07 -3.89 -12.73
N ASN A 186 -4.52 -4.05 -11.48
CA ASN A 186 -5.80 -4.71 -11.21
C ASN A 186 -7.00 -3.89 -11.72
N ASP A 187 -6.97 -2.57 -11.54
CA ASP A 187 -8.00 -1.68 -12.06
C ASP A 187 -8.05 -1.72 -13.58
N GLU A 188 -6.89 -1.57 -14.24
CA GLU A 188 -6.78 -1.61 -15.70
C GLU A 188 -7.20 -2.97 -16.28
N LEU A 189 -6.73 -4.08 -15.69
CA LEU A 189 -7.09 -5.43 -16.14
C LEU A 189 -8.57 -5.75 -15.92
N SER A 190 -9.15 -5.32 -14.80
CA SER A 190 -10.58 -5.48 -14.52
C SER A 190 -11.42 -4.70 -15.54
N GLU A 191 -11.05 -3.45 -15.82
CA GLU A 191 -11.71 -2.63 -16.84
C GLU A 191 -11.62 -3.27 -18.23
N GLN A 192 -10.44 -3.75 -18.63
CA GLN A 192 -10.24 -4.43 -19.90
C GLN A 192 -11.10 -5.68 -20.01
N ARG A 193 -11.09 -6.56 -18.99
CA ARG A 193 -11.90 -7.79 -18.98
C ARG A 193 -13.39 -7.50 -19.03
N GLN A 194 -13.85 -6.46 -18.34
CA GLN A 194 -15.25 -6.03 -18.42
C GLN A 194 -15.62 -5.57 -19.83
N ALA A 195 -14.74 -4.81 -20.50
CA ALA A 195 -14.96 -4.40 -21.88
C ALA A 195 -14.99 -5.61 -22.84
N GLU A 196 -14.11 -6.59 -22.66
CA GLU A 196 -14.08 -7.84 -23.44
C GLU A 196 -15.37 -8.66 -23.28
N LEU A 197 -15.86 -8.82 -22.04
CA LEU A 197 -17.13 -9.52 -21.76
C LEU A 197 -18.33 -8.82 -22.40
N LEU A 198 -18.31 -7.50 -22.47
CA LEU A 198 -19.36 -6.69 -23.10
C LEU A 198 -19.31 -6.73 -24.62
N ALA A 199 -18.11 -6.75 -25.21
CA ALA A 199 -17.93 -7.00 -26.63
C ALA A 199 -18.48 -8.39 -27.01
N GLU A 200 -18.16 -9.43 -26.25
CA GLU A 200 -18.69 -10.78 -26.48
C GLU A 200 -20.22 -10.82 -26.36
N ALA A 201 -20.80 -10.10 -25.39
CA ALA A 201 -22.24 -9.98 -25.24
C ALA A 201 -22.91 -9.26 -26.42
N ALA A 202 -22.31 -8.17 -26.91
CA ALA A 202 -22.81 -7.44 -28.07
C ALA A 202 -22.75 -8.30 -29.34
N ASP A 203 -21.63 -9.00 -29.56
CA ASP A 203 -21.47 -9.91 -30.69
C ASP A 203 -22.49 -11.05 -30.64
N LEU A 204 -22.76 -11.61 -29.45
CA LEU A 204 -23.78 -12.63 -29.26
C LEU A 204 -25.19 -12.11 -29.57
N LEU A 205 -25.52 -10.89 -29.16
CA LEU A 205 -26.81 -10.25 -29.47
C LEU A 205 -26.95 -9.87 -30.94
N GLU A 206 -25.85 -9.67 -31.67
CA GLU A 206 -25.87 -9.34 -33.10
C GLU A 206 -25.96 -10.57 -34.00
N GLU A 207 -25.26 -11.65 -33.63
CA GLU A 207 -25.23 -12.89 -34.41
C GLU A 207 -26.47 -13.77 -34.19
N CYS A 208 -27.11 -13.67 -33.02
CA CYS A 208 -28.32 -14.43 -32.73
C CYS A 208 -29.56 -13.77 -33.37
N SER A 209 -30.14 -14.45 -34.37
CA SER A 209 -31.42 -14.05 -34.99
C SER A 209 -32.64 -14.21 -34.06
N GLU A 210 -32.51 -15.05 -33.03
CA GLU A 210 -33.50 -15.22 -31.97
C GLU A 210 -32.91 -14.73 -30.64
N PRO A 211 -33.72 -14.16 -29.73
CA PRO A 211 -33.24 -13.73 -28.43
C PRO A 211 -32.56 -14.88 -27.68
N PRO A 212 -31.40 -14.65 -27.03
CA PRO A 212 -30.74 -15.69 -26.25
C PRO A 212 -31.69 -16.22 -25.18
N LYS A 213 -31.73 -17.55 -25.03
CA LYS A 213 -32.53 -18.19 -23.99
C LYS A 213 -31.91 -17.90 -22.64
N ILE A 214 -32.64 -17.17 -21.80
CA ILE A 214 -32.26 -16.81 -20.43
C ILE A 214 -33.31 -17.42 -19.51
N CYS A 215 -32.87 -18.10 -18.45
CA CYS A 215 -33.81 -18.62 -17.44
C CYS A 215 -34.37 -17.46 -16.61
N GLU A 216 -35.60 -17.57 -16.11
CA GLU A 216 -36.21 -16.52 -15.27
C GLU A 216 -35.33 -16.14 -14.06
N SER A 217 -34.60 -17.12 -13.49
CA SER A 217 -33.66 -16.90 -12.39
C SER A 217 -32.42 -16.08 -12.75
N GLU A 218 -32.06 -16.02 -14.03
CA GLU A 218 -30.86 -15.35 -14.56
C GLU A 218 -31.16 -13.92 -15.06
N VAL A 219 -32.44 -13.62 -15.33
CA VAL A 219 -32.90 -12.31 -15.82
C VAL A 219 -32.41 -11.14 -14.96
N PRO A 220 -32.46 -11.18 -13.61
CA PRO A 220 -31.96 -10.06 -12.81
C PRO A 220 -30.48 -9.76 -13.06
N GLN A 221 -29.65 -10.81 -13.13
CA GLN A 221 -28.21 -10.69 -13.30
C GLN A 221 -27.85 -10.16 -14.69
N VAL A 222 -28.50 -10.67 -15.74
CA VAL A 222 -28.31 -10.21 -17.12
C VAL A 222 -28.78 -8.76 -17.28
N ARG A 223 -29.92 -8.41 -16.70
CA ARG A 223 -30.43 -7.03 -16.72
C ARG A 223 -29.44 -6.08 -16.06
N ASP A 224 -28.96 -6.42 -14.86
CA ASP A 224 -28.04 -5.55 -14.12
C ASP A 224 -26.72 -5.38 -14.89
N PHE A 225 -26.19 -6.45 -15.48
CA PHE A 225 -25.02 -6.42 -16.37
C PHE A 225 -25.19 -5.46 -17.56
N LEU A 226 -26.32 -5.53 -18.28
CA LEU A 226 -26.58 -4.67 -19.44
C LEU A 226 -26.87 -3.21 -19.05
N VAL A 227 -27.62 -2.98 -17.98
CA VAL A 227 -27.90 -1.62 -17.47
C VAL A 227 -26.61 -0.94 -17.02
N GLU A 228 -25.70 -1.68 -16.40
CA GLU A 228 -24.42 -1.17 -15.95
C GLU A 228 -23.48 -0.87 -17.12
N ALA A 229 -23.49 -1.71 -18.16
CA ALA A 229 -22.79 -1.42 -19.41
C ALA A 229 -23.22 -0.09 -20.04
N LEU A 230 -24.53 0.19 -20.05
CA LEU A 230 -25.07 1.44 -20.58
C LEU A 230 -24.69 2.67 -19.74
N ARG A 231 -24.45 2.47 -18.44
CA ARG A 231 -24.07 3.55 -17.50
C ARG A 231 -22.57 3.77 -17.39
N SER A 232 -21.75 2.78 -17.73
CA SER A 232 -20.30 2.87 -17.59
C SER A 232 -19.73 3.89 -18.58
N GLN A 233 -19.07 4.92 -18.06
CA GLN A 233 -18.47 6.01 -18.85
C GLN A 233 -17.26 5.55 -19.67
N HIS A 234 -16.67 4.40 -19.31
CA HIS A 234 -15.47 3.84 -19.92
C HIS A 234 -15.76 2.91 -21.10
N LEU A 235 -17.04 2.61 -21.38
CA LEU A 235 -17.40 1.92 -22.62
C LEU A 235 -17.08 2.78 -23.84
N ASP A 236 -16.50 2.13 -24.85
CA ASP A 236 -16.42 2.71 -26.18
C ASP A 236 -17.83 3.09 -26.69
N GLU A 237 -17.93 4.30 -27.25
CA GLU A 237 -19.20 4.90 -27.69
C GLU A 237 -19.84 4.11 -28.86
N SER A 238 -19.03 3.35 -29.61
CA SER A 238 -19.55 2.45 -30.64
C SER A 238 -20.20 1.21 -30.03
N LEU A 239 -19.59 0.61 -29.02
CA LEU A 239 -20.13 -0.55 -28.30
C LEU A 239 -21.42 -0.19 -27.53
N ARG A 240 -21.45 0.98 -26.87
CA ARG A 240 -22.64 1.49 -26.19
C ARG A 240 -23.83 1.63 -27.15
N ARG A 241 -23.59 2.20 -28.34
CA ARG A 241 -24.63 2.34 -29.37
C ARG A 241 -25.13 0.99 -29.90
N ARG A 242 -24.23 0.02 -30.13
CA ARG A 242 -24.59 -1.34 -30.55
C ARG A 242 -25.52 -2.02 -29.53
N LEU A 243 -25.22 -1.89 -28.24
CA LEU A 243 -26.05 -2.44 -27.16
C LEU A 243 -27.43 -1.75 -27.07
N MET A 244 -27.50 -0.42 -27.16
CA MET A 244 -28.78 0.29 -27.11
C MET A 244 -29.72 -0.11 -28.27
N GLN A 245 -29.20 -0.23 -29.48
CA GLN A 245 -30.00 -0.60 -30.67
C GLN A 245 -30.65 -1.98 -30.59
N ARG A 246 -30.19 -2.87 -29.71
CA ARG A 246 -30.73 -4.21 -29.52
C ARG A 246 -31.62 -4.36 -28.30
N LEU A 247 -31.63 -3.36 -27.41
CA LEU A 247 -32.43 -3.34 -26.19
C LEU A 247 -33.75 -2.55 -26.34
N GLU A 248 -33.88 -1.76 -27.42
CA GLU A 248 -35.13 -1.14 -27.89
C GLU A 248 -36.01 -2.12 -28.68
#